data_AF-X0QQ31-F1
#
_entry.id   AF-X0QQ31-F1
#
_cell.length_a   1.000
_cell.length_b   1.000
_cell.length_c   1.000
_cell.angle_alpha   90.00
_cell.angle_beta   90.00
_cell.angle_gamma   90.00
#
_symmetry.space_group_name_H-M   'P 1'
#
loop_
_entity.id
_entity.type
_entity.pdbx_description
1 polymer ?
#
loop_
_entity_poly.entity_id
_entity_poly.type
_entity_poly.pdbx_seq_one_letter_code
_entity_poly.pdbx_strand_id
1 'polypeptide(L)'
;MQMGVMIVAMLLDAIIFSSETGLFYIVAALGLFLPGLAVTIRRLHDTSRSGWWFLIGIVPLIGSIILLVFLASDTKPETNKWGLPAK
;
A
#
# COMPACT_ATOMS: atom_id res chain seq x y z
N MET A 1 12.12 -1.29 -7.47
CA MET A 1 12.01 -2.75 -7.41
C MET A 1 10.66 -3.27 -7.91
N GLN A 2 9.53 -2.71 -7.45
CA GLN A 2 8.19 -3.11 -7.95
C GLN A 2 8.02 -2.95 -9.47
N MET A 3 8.50 -1.84 -10.07
CA MET A 3 8.40 -1.60 -11.52
C MET A 3 9.02 -2.72 -12.37
N GLY A 4 10.15 -3.27 -11.94
CA GLY A 4 10.82 -4.36 -12.67
C GLY A 4 10.01 -5.65 -12.67
N VAL A 5 9.41 -6.00 -11.52
CA VAL A 5 8.54 -7.20 -11.41
C VAL A 5 7.30 -7.06 -12.29
N MET A 6 6.70 -5.86 -12.34
CA MET A 6 5.52 -5.60 -13.18
C MET A 6 5.85 -5.70 -14.67
N ILE A 7 6.98 -5.13 -15.12
CA ILE A 7 7.43 -5.21 -16.52
C ILE A 7 7.67 -6.67 -16.91
N VAL A 8 8.35 -7.45 -16.06
CA VAL A 8 8.59 -8.87 -16.34
C VAL A 8 7.27 -9.64 -16.44
N ALA A 9 6.32 -9.40 -15.53
CA ALA A 9 5.00 -10.04 -15.59
C ALA A 9 4.25 -9.71 -16.91
N MET A 10 4.30 -8.45 -17.36
CA MET A 10 3.71 -8.05 -18.66
C MET A 10 4.35 -8.77 -19.85
N LEU A 11 5.68 -8.91 -19.84
CA LEU A 11 6.39 -9.63 -20.91
C LEU A 11 6.03 -11.12 -20.92
N LEU A 12 5.91 -11.76 -19.75
CA LEU A 12 5.50 -13.15 -19.64
C LEU A 12 4.08 -13.37 -20.15
N ASP A 13 3.13 -12.50 -19.80
CA ASP A 13 1.75 -12.58 -20.29
C ASP A 13 1.68 -12.40 -21.83
N ALA A 14 2.48 -11.49 -22.39
CA ALA A 14 2.55 -11.27 -23.84
C ALA A 14 3.12 -12.47 -24.60
N ILE A 15 4.15 -13.13 -24.05
CA ILE A 15 4.84 -14.26 -24.70
C ILE A 15 4.04 -15.57 -24.55
N ILE A 16 3.44 -15.82 -23.38
CA ILE A 16 2.84 -17.12 -23.06
C ILE A 16 1.34 -17.15 -23.41
N PHE A 17 0.61 -16.07 -23.10
CA PHE A 17 -0.86 -16.06 -23.17
C PHE A 17 -1.42 -15.22 -24.31
N SER A 18 -0.58 -14.61 -25.15
CA SER A 18 -1.01 -13.81 -26.31
C SER A 18 -2.03 -12.71 -25.94
N SER A 19 -1.73 -11.99 -24.85
CA SER A 19 -2.24 -10.64 -24.48
C SER A 19 -3.69 -10.41 -24.05
N GLU A 20 -4.54 -11.42 -23.86
CA GLU A 20 -5.94 -11.16 -23.44
C GLU A 20 -6.18 -11.26 -21.91
N THR A 21 -5.44 -12.10 -21.19
CA THR A 21 -5.79 -12.46 -19.79
C THR A 21 -4.98 -11.78 -18.70
N GLY A 22 -3.73 -11.34 -18.98
CA GLY A 22 -2.90 -10.59 -18.03
C GLY A 22 -2.74 -11.24 -16.64
N LEU A 23 -2.72 -12.57 -16.58
CA LEU A 23 -2.85 -13.31 -15.32
C LEU A 23 -1.63 -13.14 -14.43
N PHE A 24 -0.42 -13.21 -14.98
CA PHE A 24 0.80 -12.99 -14.20
C PHE A 24 0.87 -11.55 -13.69
N TYR A 25 0.47 -10.57 -14.51
CA TYR A 25 0.39 -9.18 -14.10
C TYR A 25 -0.54 -8.98 -12.90
N ILE A 26 -1.76 -9.53 -12.93
CA ILE A 26 -2.74 -9.39 -11.83
C ILE A 26 -2.20 -10.02 -10.54
N VAL A 27 -1.65 -11.23 -10.62
CA VAL A 27 -1.09 -11.92 -9.44
C VAL A 27 0.08 -11.14 -8.85
N ALA A 28 1.00 -10.66 -9.70
CA ALA A 28 2.12 -9.83 -9.26
C ALA A 28 1.65 -8.50 -8.66
N ALA A 29 0.65 -7.85 -9.27
CA ALA A 29 0.08 -6.60 -8.78
C ALA A 29 -0.51 -6.78 -7.38
N LEU A 30 -1.34 -7.79 -7.16
CA LEU A 30 -1.96 -8.07 -5.86
C LEU A 30 -0.92 -8.48 -4.82
N GLY A 31 0.03 -9.33 -5.18
CA GLY A 31 1.11 -9.79 -4.29
C GLY A 31 2.00 -8.65 -3.80
N LEU A 32 2.14 -7.57 -4.57
CA LEU A 32 2.91 -6.38 -4.17
C LEU A 32 2.04 -5.29 -3.53
N PHE A 33 0.78 -5.17 -3.96
CA PHE A 33 -0.16 -4.18 -3.45
C PHE A 33 -0.61 -4.50 -2.02
N LEU A 34 -0.98 -5.75 -1.73
CA LEU A 34 -1.51 -6.13 -0.42
C LEU A 34 -0.52 -5.90 0.73
N PRO A 35 0.77 -6.28 0.63
CA PRO A 35 1.75 -5.96 1.67
C PRO A 35 1.98 -4.45 1.81
N GLY A 36 2.03 -3.70 0.71
CA GLY A 36 2.17 -2.24 0.76
C GLY A 36 1.00 -1.56 1.48
N LEU A 37 -0.22 -2.02 1.20
CA LEU A 37 -1.42 -1.59 1.89
C LEU A 37 -1.38 -1.94 3.39
N ALA A 38 -0.97 -3.18 3.72
CA ALA A 38 -0.87 -3.62 5.11
C ALA A 38 0.11 -2.77 5.93
N VAL A 39 1.29 -2.46 5.38
CA VAL A 39 2.28 -1.59 6.03
C VAL A 39 1.72 -0.17 6.23
N THR A 40 1.03 0.37 5.22
CA THR A 40 0.45 1.72 5.30
C THR A 40 -0.64 1.80 6.37
N ILE A 41 -1.54 0.80 6.43
CA ILE A 41 -2.58 0.70 7.46
C ILE A 41 -1.94 0.55 8.85
N ARG A 42 -0.87 -0.25 8.98
CA ARG A 42 -0.14 -0.38 10.25
C ARG A 42 0.42 0.97 10.71
N ARG A 43 1.05 1.75 9.83
CA ARG A 43 1.56 3.10 10.16
C ARG A 43 0.45 4.08 10.56
N LEU A 44 -0.72 3.99 9.92
CA LEU A 44 -1.89 4.78 10.35
C LEU A 44 -2.37 4.36 11.75
N HIS A 45 -2.37 3.07 12.05
CA HIS A 45 -2.72 2.58 13.39
C HIS A 45 -1.69 3.02 14.44
N ASP A 46 -0.39 3.01 14.13
CA ASP A 46 0.68 3.47 15.03
C ASP A 46 0.49 4.95 15.45
N THR A 47 -0.12 5.77 14.59
CA THR A 47 -0.43 7.19 14.86
C THR A 47 -1.84 7.42 15.43
N SER A 48 -2.48 6.34 15.89
CA SER A 48 -3.84 6.30 16.43
C SER A 48 -4.93 6.73 15.44
N ARG A 49 -4.76 6.48 14.14
CA ARG A 49 -5.73 6.76 13.06
C ARG A 49 -6.32 5.46 12.51
N SER A 50 -7.54 5.49 12.00
CA SER A 50 -8.13 4.32 11.31
C SER A 50 -7.49 4.08 9.94
N GLY A 51 -7.37 2.82 9.53
CA GLY A 51 -6.90 2.46 8.18
C GLY A 51 -7.70 3.09 7.04
N TRP A 52 -8.97 3.47 7.28
CA TRP A 52 -9.81 4.20 6.33
C TRP A 52 -9.24 5.55 5.89
N TRP A 53 -8.34 6.15 6.69
CA TRP A 53 -7.63 7.37 6.28
C TRP A 53 -6.77 7.16 5.02
N PHE A 54 -6.41 5.92 4.67
CA PHE A 54 -5.76 5.62 3.38
C PHE A 54 -6.58 6.11 2.18
N LEU A 55 -7.91 6.09 2.25
CA LEU A 55 -8.77 6.49 1.13
C LEU A 55 -8.72 7.99 0.83
N ILE A 56 -8.24 8.84 1.75
CA ILE A 56 -8.10 10.27 1.45
C ILE A 56 -7.08 10.50 0.33
N GLY A 57 -6.17 9.56 0.08
CA GLY A 57 -5.21 9.61 -1.02
C GLY A 57 -5.85 9.57 -2.41
N ILE A 58 -7.14 9.23 -2.51
CA ILE A 58 -7.93 9.35 -3.75
C ILE A 58 -8.12 10.83 -4.12
N VAL A 59 -8.14 11.74 -3.14
CA VAL A 59 -8.17 13.18 -3.38
C VAL A 59 -6.75 13.66 -3.70
N PRO A 60 -6.48 14.07 -4.95
CA PRO A 60 -5.13 14.46 -5.35
C PRO A 60 -4.67 15.71 -4.60
N LEU A 61 -3.36 15.84 -4.44
CA LEU A 61 -2.67 16.94 -3.77
C LEU A 61 -2.95 17.03 -2.26
N ILE A 62 -4.16 17.43 -1.86
CA ILE A 62 -4.50 17.66 -0.44
C ILE A 62 -4.50 16.33 0.33
N GLY A 63 -5.15 15.31 -0.23
CA GLY A 63 -5.23 14.00 0.41
C GLY A 63 -3.85 13.34 0.54
N SER A 64 -3.02 13.42 -0.50
CA SER A 64 -1.65 12.93 -0.47
C SER A 64 -0.78 13.66 0.56
N ILE A 65 -0.92 14.98 0.70
CA ILE A 65 -0.16 15.75 1.70
C ILE A 65 -0.57 15.33 3.13
N ILE A 66 -1.88 15.21 3.40
CA ILE A 66 -2.38 14.79 4.71
C ILE A 66 -1.88 13.37 5.05
N LEU A 67 -1.95 12.45 4.09
CA LEU A 67 -1.42 11.09 4.27
C LEU A 67 0.08 11.08 4.52
N LEU A 68 0.85 11.87 3.78
CA LEU A 68 2.29 11.98 3.99
C LEU A 68 2.61 12.48 5.41
N VAL A 69 1.91 13.51 5.87
CA VAL A 69 2.05 14.01 7.25
C VAL A 69 1.73 12.90 8.26
N PHE A 70 0.65 12.14 8.08
CA PHE A 70 0.31 11.04 8.99
C PHE A 70 1.34 9.92 8.98
N LEU A 71 1.84 9.53 7.81
CA LEU A 71 2.82 8.45 7.69
C LEU A 71 4.19 8.84 8.25
N ALA A 72 4.55 10.13 8.14
CA ALA A 72 5.78 10.72 8.68
C ALA A 72 5.67 11.14 10.15
N SER A 73 4.48 11.09 10.75
CA SER A 73 4.29 11.41 12.16
C SER A 73 4.85 10.30 13.06
N ASP A 74 5.36 10.70 14.22
CA ASP A 74 5.83 9.76 15.23
C ASP A 74 4.68 8.90 15.77
N THR A 75 5.03 7.65 16.11
CA THR A 75 4.14 6.73 16.80
C THR A 75 3.71 7.35 18.12
N LYS A 76 2.41 7.27 18.45
CA LYS A 76 1.95 7.80 19.72
C LYS A 76 2.36 6.88 20.88
N PRO A 77 2.83 7.40 22.02
CA PRO A 77 3.29 6.59 23.17
C PRO A 77 2.13 5.99 23.98
N GLU A 78 0.89 6.38 23.68
CA GLU A 78 -0.31 5.89 24.33
C GLU A 78 -0.76 4.56 23.74
N THR A 79 -1.25 3.65 24.59
CA THR A 79 -1.93 2.44 24.13
C THR A 79 -3.16 2.84 23.33
N ASN A 80 -3.26 2.34 22.11
CA ASN A 80 -4.39 2.63 21.24
C ASN A 80 -5.29 1.38 21.10
N LYS A 81 -6.41 1.52 20.39
CA LYS A 81 -7.37 0.42 20.19
C LYS A 81 -6.85 -0.75 19.34
N TRP A 82 -5.65 -0.63 18.78
CA TRP A 82 -4.99 -1.63 17.94
C TRP A 82 -3.80 -2.32 18.64
N GLY A 83 -3.40 -1.85 19.81
CA GLY A 83 -2.37 -2.50 20.62
C GLY A 83 -1.51 -1.54 21.43
N LEU A 84 -0.48 -2.12 22.07
CA LEU A 84 0.57 -1.37 22.73
C LEU A 84 1.44 -0.63 21.70
N PRO A 85 1.97 0.55 22.04
CA PRO A 85 2.90 1.26 21.18
C PRO A 85 4.14 0.40 20.90
N ALA A 86 4.72 0.57 19.70
CA ALA A 86 6.01 -0.02 19.40
C ALA A 86 7.05 0.51 20.40
N LYS A 87 7.93 -0.38 20.90
CA LYS A 87 9.01 -0.01 21.82
C LYS A 87 9.98 0.98 21.22
#